data_AF-A0A6M3Q9U3-F1
#
_entry.id   AF-A0A6M3Q9U3-F1
#
_cell.length_a   1.000
_cell.length_b   1.000
_cell.length_c   1.000
_cell.angle_alpha   90.00
_cell.angle_beta   90.00
_cell.angle_gamma   90.00
#
_symmetry.space_group_name_H-M   'P 1'
#
loop_
_entity.id
_entity.type
_entity.pdbx_description
1 polymer ?
#
loop_
_entity_poly.entity_id
_entity_poly.type
_entity_poly.pdbx_seq_one_letter_code
_entity_poly.pdbx_strand_id
1 'polypeptide(L)'
;IVEIYGPESSGKTTLTLHAIANAQRNGGIAAFIDAEHALDPEYAKKLGVDIDSLLVSQPDTGEQALEIADMLVRSGSIDLVVIDSVAALVPRAEIEGEMGDSHVGLQARLMSQALRKLTGGLSTTNTTMIFINQLREKIGVFFGSPETTAGGKALKFYASVRLDIRRIETLKDGTDAVGNRTRVKVVKNKMA
;
A
#
# COMPACT_ATOMS: atom_id res chain seq x y z
N ILE A 1 5.97 -0.13 9.80
CA ILE A 1 5.21 0.48 8.67
C ILE A 1 6.18 0.85 7.55
N VAL A 2 5.86 0.45 6.32
CA VAL A 2 6.58 0.78 5.08
C VAL A 2 5.59 1.41 4.11
N GLU A 3 6.01 2.42 3.36
CA GLU A 3 5.22 2.97 2.25
C GLU A 3 5.96 2.71 0.92
N ILE A 4 5.26 2.13 -0.04
CA ILE A 4 5.73 1.93 -1.41
C ILE A 4 4.87 2.78 -2.32
N TYR A 5 5.45 3.76 -2.98
CA TYR A 5 4.72 4.68 -3.84
C TYR A 5 5.41 4.91 -5.17
N GLY A 6 4.64 5.31 -6.17
CA GLY A 6 5.15 5.57 -7.50
C GLY A 6 4.03 5.71 -8.54
N PRO A 7 4.38 5.93 -9.81
CA PRO A 7 3.42 5.98 -10.90
C PRO A 7 2.59 4.70 -11.04
N GLU A 8 1.52 4.76 -11.81
CA GLU A 8 0.82 3.55 -12.27
C GLU A 8 1.77 2.63 -13.04
N SER A 9 1.53 1.33 -12.96
CA SER A 9 2.35 0.31 -13.64
C SER A 9 3.85 0.34 -13.31
N SER A 10 4.27 0.99 -12.22
CA SER A 10 5.68 1.02 -11.81
C SER A 10 6.17 -0.27 -11.13
N GLY A 11 5.26 -1.19 -10.82
CA GLY A 11 5.56 -2.46 -10.15
C GLY A 11 5.34 -2.47 -8.63
N LYS A 12 4.54 -1.52 -8.10
CA LYS A 12 4.20 -1.44 -6.66
C LYS A 12 3.63 -2.76 -6.13
N THR A 13 2.52 -3.21 -6.72
CA THR A 13 1.85 -4.46 -6.35
C THR A 13 2.76 -5.66 -6.58
N THR A 14 3.48 -5.73 -7.71
CA THR A 14 4.47 -6.80 -7.97
C THR A 14 5.54 -6.90 -6.88
N LEU A 15 6.13 -5.77 -6.46
CA LEU A 15 7.13 -5.74 -5.40
C LEU A 15 6.54 -6.23 -4.07
N THR A 16 5.31 -5.85 -3.78
CA THR A 16 4.61 -6.26 -2.57
C THR A 16 4.21 -7.74 -2.58
N LEU A 17 3.77 -8.28 -3.71
CA LEU A 17 3.50 -9.71 -3.88
C LEU A 17 4.78 -10.54 -3.69
N HIS A 18 5.95 -10.05 -4.14
CA HIS A 18 7.22 -10.67 -3.79
C HIS A 18 7.53 -10.62 -2.29
N ALA A 19 7.19 -9.54 -1.59
CA ALA A 19 7.35 -9.48 -0.13
C ALA A 19 6.47 -10.52 0.58
N ILE A 20 5.23 -10.68 0.13
CA ILE A 20 4.30 -11.72 0.61
C ILE A 20 4.84 -13.11 0.36
N ALA A 21 5.22 -13.42 -0.89
CA ALA A 21 5.77 -14.72 -1.26
C ALA A 21 6.99 -15.10 -0.39
N ASN A 22 7.87 -14.14 -0.11
CA ASN A 22 9.02 -14.39 0.76
C ASN A 22 8.64 -14.54 2.24
N ALA A 23 7.65 -13.79 2.75
CA ALA A 23 7.13 -13.97 4.09
C ALA A 23 6.53 -15.38 4.28
N GLN A 24 5.69 -15.82 3.34
CA GLN A 24 5.09 -17.16 3.34
C GLN A 24 6.14 -18.27 3.26
N ARG A 25 7.14 -18.14 2.39
CA ARG A 25 8.25 -19.11 2.30
C ARG A 25 9.03 -19.25 3.61
N ASN A 26 9.08 -18.20 4.42
CA ASN A 26 9.71 -18.22 5.73
C ASN A 26 8.77 -18.72 6.84
N GLY A 27 7.60 -19.27 6.49
CA GLY A 27 6.59 -19.76 7.43
C GLY A 27 5.71 -18.68 8.05
N GLY A 28 5.83 -17.43 7.59
CA GLY A 28 5.02 -16.31 8.08
C GLY A 28 3.65 -16.25 7.42
N ILE A 29 2.69 -15.60 8.08
CA ILE A 29 1.33 -15.40 7.58
C ILE A 29 1.20 -13.98 7.03
N ALA A 30 0.65 -13.88 5.82
CA ALA A 30 0.43 -12.62 5.14
C ALA A 30 -1.07 -12.33 4.96
N ALA A 31 -1.41 -11.05 4.99
CA ALA A 31 -2.73 -10.55 4.66
C ALA A 31 -2.65 -9.43 3.62
N PHE A 32 -3.62 -9.40 2.71
CA PHE A 32 -3.74 -8.42 1.64
C PHE A 32 -5.13 -7.76 1.71
N ILE A 33 -5.15 -6.45 1.98
CA ILE A 33 -6.34 -5.62 1.95
C ILE A 33 -6.39 -4.96 0.57
N ASP A 34 -7.19 -5.54 -0.31
CA ASP A 34 -7.38 -5.12 -1.70
C ASP A 34 -8.51 -4.08 -1.77
N ALA A 35 -8.19 -2.82 -1.45
CA ALA A 35 -9.10 -1.70 -1.58
C ALA A 35 -9.26 -1.25 -3.05
N GLU A 36 -8.31 -1.56 -3.93
CA GLU A 36 -8.42 -1.28 -5.38
C GLU A 36 -9.23 -2.34 -6.16
N HIS A 37 -9.58 -3.46 -5.53
CA HIS A 37 -10.31 -4.59 -6.15
C HIS A 37 -9.61 -5.10 -7.41
N ALA A 38 -8.27 -5.11 -7.39
CA ALA A 38 -7.41 -5.30 -8.56
C ALA A 38 -6.41 -6.46 -8.39
N LEU A 39 -6.46 -7.21 -7.29
CA LEU A 39 -5.59 -8.36 -7.09
C LEU A 39 -5.93 -9.49 -8.09
N ASP A 40 -4.96 -9.88 -8.91
CA ASP A 40 -5.03 -11.05 -9.78
C ASP A 40 -4.39 -12.27 -9.07
N PRO A 41 -5.18 -13.29 -8.65
CA PRO A 41 -4.66 -14.48 -7.98
C PRO A 41 -3.73 -15.33 -8.87
N GLU A 42 -3.98 -15.39 -10.18
CA GLU A 42 -3.14 -16.15 -11.10
C GLU A 42 -1.76 -15.51 -11.24
N TYR A 43 -1.73 -14.18 -11.35
CA TYR A 43 -0.48 -13.42 -11.38
C TYR A 43 0.28 -13.55 -10.05
N ALA A 44 -0.39 -13.40 -8.92
CA ALA A 44 0.22 -13.57 -7.60
C ALA A 44 0.82 -14.99 -7.43
N LYS A 45 0.10 -16.04 -7.87
CA LYS A 45 0.61 -17.42 -7.86
C LYS A 45 1.87 -17.58 -8.72
N LYS A 46 1.92 -16.95 -9.90
CA LYS A 46 3.12 -16.94 -10.76
C LYS A 46 4.32 -16.26 -10.09
N LEU A 47 4.10 -15.28 -9.22
CA LEU A 47 5.14 -14.65 -8.41
C LEU A 47 5.55 -15.47 -7.17
N GLY A 48 4.88 -16.60 -6.93
CA GLY A 48 5.18 -17.55 -5.86
C GLY A 48 4.49 -17.25 -4.54
N VAL A 49 3.40 -16.47 -4.58
CA VAL A 49 2.47 -16.33 -3.45
C VAL A 49 1.67 -17.63 -3.32
N ASP A 50 1.56 -18.12 -2.09
CA ASP A 50 0.61 -19.17 -1.76
C ASP A 50 -0.77 -18.56 -1.56
N ILE A 51 -1.64 -18.73 -2.57
CA ILE A 51 -2.97 -18.11 -2.61
C ILE A 51 -3.91 -18.76 -1.59
N ASP A 52 -3.72 -20.04 -1.28
CA ASP A 52 -4.61 -20.78 -0.38
C ASP A 52 -4.41 -20.34 1.08
N SER A 53 -3.21 -19.87 1.43
CA SER A 53 -2.89 -19.35 2.77
C SER A 53 -2.91 -17.82 2.88
N LEU A 54 -3.02 -17.09 1.76
CA LEU A 54 -3.08 -15.63 1.78
C LEU A 54 -4.45 -15.15 2.27
N LEU A 55 -4.47 -14.40 3.38
CA LEU A 55 -5.70 -13.77 3.84
C LEU A 55 -6.01 -12.55 2.97
N VAL A 56 -7.05 -12.63 2.14
CA VAL A 56 -7.48 -11.50 1.29
C VAL A 56 -8.76 -10.89 1.84
N SER A 57 -8.84 -9.57 1.85
CA SER A 57 -10.07 -8.84 2.15
C SER A 57 -10.28 -7.70 1.17
N GLN A 58 -11.52 -7.58 0.68
CA GLN A 58 -11.98 -6.50 -0.20
C GLN A 58 -12.98 -5.65 0.59
N PRO A 59 -12.53 -4.53 1.17
CA PRO A 59 -13.40 -3.65 1.93
C PRO A 59 -14.22 -2.73 1.02
N ASP A 60 -15.37 -2.31 1.52
CA ASP A 60 -16.27 -1.32 0.93
C ASP A 60 -15.85 0.11 1.29
N THR A 61 -15.22 0.32 2.46
CA THR A 61 -14.86 1.65 2.98
C THR A 61 -13.45 1.69 3.55
N GLY A 62 -12.85 2.88 3.59
CA GLY A 62 -11.53 3.11 4.18
C GLY A 62 -11.49 2.79 5.68
N GLU A 63 -12.55 3.09 6.42
CA GLU A 63 -12.70 2.72 7.83
C GLU A 63 -12.65 1.20 8.00
N GLN A 64 -13.49 0.48 7.24
CA GLN A 64 -13.56 -0.99 7.30
C GLN A 64 -12.22 -1.63 6.96
N ALA A 65 -11.53 -1.15 5.92
CA ALA A 65 -10.19 -1.61 5.54
C ALA A 65 -9.20 -1.53 6.71
N LEU A 66 -9.19 -0.39 7.40
CA LEU A 66 -8.27 -0.12 8.51
C LEU A 66 -8.68 -0.86 9.80
N GLU A 67 -9.97 -1.10 10.01
CA GLU A 67 -10.48 -1.93 11.11
C GLU A 67 -10.12 -3.41 10.93
N ILE A 68 -10.29 -3.95 9.72
CA ILE A 68 -9.85 -5.32 9.39
C ILE A 68 -8.35 -5.45 9.61
N ALA A 69 -7.56 -4.48 9.14
CA ALA A 69 -6.12 -4.48 9.36
C ALA A 69 -5.76 -4.44 10.87
N ASP A 70 -6.45 -3.63 11.69
CA ASP A 70 -6.23 -3.59 13.15
C ASP A 70 -6.61 -4.91 13.82
N MET A 71 -7.71 -5.53 13.43
CA MET A 71 -8.14 -6.85 13.93
C MET A 71 -7.11 -7.93 13.62
N LEU A 72 -6.64 -7.99 12.36
CA LEU A 72 -5.63 -8.92 11.90
C LEU A 72 -4.31 -8.75 12.66
N VAL A 73 -3.85 -7.51 12.84
CA VAL A 73 -2.65 -7.21 13.63
C VAL A 73 -2.83 -7.66 15.07
N ARG A 74 -3.96 -7.34 15.72
CA ARG A 74 -4.21 -7.69 17.13
C ARG A 74 -4.35 -9.19 17.39
N SER A 75 -4.63 -9.99 16.37
CA SER A 75 -4.62 -11.46 16.49
C SER A 75 -3.24 -12.02 16.86
N GLY A 76 -2.16 -11.24 16.63
CA GLY A 76 -0.78 -11.64 16.90
C GLY A 76 -0.23 -12.71 15.96
N SER A 77 -1.02 -13.14 14.97
CA SER A 77 -0.67 -14.24 14.07
C SER A 77 -0.19 -13.79 12.69
N ILE A 78 -0.22 -12.48 12.40
CA ILE A 78 0.12 -11.94 11.07
C ILE A 78 1.51 -11.31 11.09
N ASP A 79 2.38 -11.75 10.19
CA ASP A 79 3.73 -11.22 10.02
C ASP A 79 3.77 -10.05 9.05
N LEU A 80 2.92 -10.08 8.01
CA LEU A 80 2.88 -9.08 6.96
C LEU A 80 1.44 -8.70 6.58
N VAL A 81 1.11 -7.41 6.67
CA VAL A 81 -0.15 -6.85 6.15
C VAL A 81 0.17 -5.89 5.02
N VAL A 82 -0.57 -6.00 3.92
CA VAL A 82 -0.49 -5.10 2.77
C VAL A 82 -1.82 -4.39 2.60
N ILE A 83 -1.77 -3.08 2.34
CA ILE A 83 -2.95 -2.30 1.94
C ILE A 83 -2.71 -1.74 0.54
N ASP A 84 -3.49 -2.22 -0.43
CA ASP A 84 -3.48 -1.80 -1.83
C ASP A 84 -4.83 -1.16 -2.19
N SER A 85 -4.98 0.16 -2.17
CA SER A 85 -3.98 1.19 -1.87
C SER A 85 -4.54 2.30 -0.98
N VAL A 86 -3.67 3.14 -0.45
CA VAL A 86 -4.06 4.32 0.35
C VAL A 86 -5.02 5.23 -0.41
N ALA A 87 -4.86 5.36 -1.73
CA ALA A 87 -5.72 6.20 -2.54
C ALA A 87 -7.17 5.69 -2.58
N ALA A 88 -7.36 4.37 -2.47
CA ALA A 88 -8.66 3.70 -2.45
C ALA A 88 -9.28 3.59 -1.07
N LEU A 89 -8.61 4.06 -0.01
CA LEU A 89 -9.21 4.17 1.33
C LEU A 89 -10.17 5.36 1.39
N VAL A 90 -11.31 5.24 0.73
CA VAL A 90 -12.34 6.27 0.65
C VAL A 90 -13.21 6.22 1.91
N PRO A 91 -13.32 7.32 2.69
CA PRO A 91 -14.15 7.34 3.88
C PRO A 91 -15.63 7.07 3.56
N ARG A 92 -16.35 6.38 4.45
CA ARG A 92 -17.78 6.08 4.26
C ARG A 92 -18.63 7.29 3.92
N ALA A 93 -18.41 8.43 4.59
CA ALA A 93 -19.17 9.64 4.33
C ALA A 93 -18.95 10.22 2.92
N GLU A 94 -17.80 9.93 2.30
CA GLU A 94 -17.53 10.32 0.90
C GLU A 94 -18.20 9.37 -0.09
N ILE A 95 -18.35 8.08 0.26
CA ILE A 95 -19.05 7.08 -0.55
C ILE A 95 -20.57 7.29 -0.51
N GLU A 96 -21.11 7.61 0.66
CA GLU A 96 -22.55 7.85 0.86
C GLU A 96 -22.99 9.26 0.43
N GLY A 97 -22.05 10.18 0.25
CA GLY A 97 -22.31 11.55 -0.19
C GLY A 97 -22.61 11.69 -1.68
N GLU A 98 -23.03 12.88 -2.10
CA GLU A 98 -23.29 13.16 -3.51
C GLU A 98 -22.01 13.61 -4.25
N MET A 99 -21.97 13.34 -5.57
CA MET A 99 -20.88 13.85 -6.40
C MET A 99 -20.85 15.38 -6.38
N GLY A 100 -19.77 15.95 -5.85
CA GLY A 100 -19.61 17.40 -5.67
C GLY A 100 -19.66 17.86 -4.23
N ASP A 101 -20.01 16.98 -3.29
CA ASP A 101 -19.95 17.29 -1.86
C ASP A 101 -18.51 17.53 -1.40
N SER A 102 -18.35 18.58 -0.61
CA SER A 102 -17.03 19.01 -0.13
C SER A 102 -16.63 18.26 1.14
N HIS A 103 -15.85 17.19 0.96
CA HIS A 103 -15.29 16.39 2.06
C HIS A 103 -13.79 16.67 2.28
N VAL A 104 -13.45 17.94 2.55
CA VAL A 104 -12.04 18.38 2.62
C VAL A 104 -11.26 17.65 3.72
N GLY A 105 -10.25 16.88 3.30
CA GLY A 105 -9.27 16.28 4.19
C GLY A 105 -9.77 15.10 5.02
N LEU A 106 -10.92 14.52 4.69
CA LEU A 106 -11.51 13.41 5.43
C LEU A 106 -10.59 12.17 5.44
N GLN A 107 -10.09 11.77 4.27
CA GLN A 107 -9.13 10.67 4.15
C GLN A 107 -7.85 10.93 4.97
N ALA A 108 -7.33 12.17 4.98
CA ALA A 108 -6.13 12.50 5.75
C ALA A 108 -6.34 12.38 7.27
N ARG A 109 -7.54 12.73 7.75
CA ARG A 109 -7.93 12.56 9.17
C ARG A 109 -8.09 11.09 9.53
N LEU A 110 -8.77 10.32 8.69
CA LEU A 110 -8.92 8.87 8.82
C LEU A 110 -7.54 8.19 8.96
N MET A 111 -6.64 8.44 8.01
CA MET A 111 -5.27 7.92 8.05
C MET A 111 -4.51 8.32 9.32
N SER A 112 -4.64 9.57 9.76
CA SER A 112 -3.97 10.06 10.97
C SER A 112 -4.45 9.33 12.23
N GLN A 113 -5.75 9.06 12.34
CA GLN A 113 -6.33 8.32 13.46
C GLN A 113 -5.96 6.85 13.41
N ALA A 114 -6.11 6.21 12.24
CA ALA A 114 -5.80 4.80 12.05
C ALA A 114 -4.33 4.49 12.32
N LEU A 115 -3.40 5.26 11.75
CA LEU A 115 -1.96 5.05 11.98
C LEU A 115 -1.56 5.20 13.45
N ARG A 116 -2.18 6.13 14.17
CA ARG A 116 -1.96 6.29 15.61
C ARG A 116 -2.35 5.03 16.39
N LYS A 117 -3.47 4.41 16.04
CA LYS A 117 -3.97 3.17 16.67
C LYS A 117 -3.15 1.95 16.27
N LEU A 118 -2.86 1.79 14.97
CA LEU A 118 -2.17 0.64 14.39
C LEU A 118 -0.70 0.55 14.83
N THR A 119 0.00 1.67 14.97
CA THR A 119 1.45 1.66 15.26
C THR A 119 1.80 0.91 16.54
N GLY A 120 0.98 1.04 17.60
CA GLY A 120 1.19 0.30 18.84
C GLY A 120 1.02 -1.19 18.64
N GLY A 121 -0.07 -1.61 17.99
CA GLY A 121 -0.34 -3.03 17.70
C GLY A 121 0.79 -3.67 16.89
N LEU A 122 1.17 -3.02 15.78
CA LEU A 122 2.24 -3.50 14.89
C LEU A 122 3.57 -3.72 15.63
N SER A 123 3.91 -2.83 16.56
CA SER A 123 5.14 -2.96 17.35
C SER A 123 5.07 -4.11 18.34
N THR A 124 3.92 -4.35 18.98
CA THR A 124 3.75 -5.41 19.97
C THR A 124 3.72 -6.79 19.32
N THR A 125 3.13 -6.91 18.13
CA THR A 125 2.98 -8.18 17.42
C THR A 125 4.09 -8.46 16.41
N ASN A 126 5.08 -7.57 16.32
CA ASN A 126 6.16 -7.64 15.34
C ASN A 126 5.68 -7.76 13.88
N THR A 127 4.51 -7.18 13.59
CA THR A 127 3.90 -7.24 12.27
C THR A 127 4.42 -6.12 11.38
N THR A 128 4.84 -6.44 10.16
CA THR A 128 5.14 -5.44 9.13
C THR A 128 3.87 -5.05 8.41
N MET A 129 3.62 -3.75 8.27
CA MET A 129 2.52 -3.22 7.45
C MET A 129 3.08 -2.41 6.29
N ILE A 130 2.73 -2.79 5.06
CA ILE A 130 3.08 -2.12 3.81
C ILE A 130 1.84 -1.39 3.28
N PHE A 131 1.97 -0.09 3.05
CA PHE A 131 0.99 0.70 2.32
C PHE A 131 1.47 0.92 0.90
N ILE A 132 0.67 0.53 -0.08
CA ILE A 132 0.85 0.95 -1.47
C ILE A 132 0.18 2.32 -1.64
N ASN A 133 0.84 3.22 -2.34
CA ASN A 133 0.31 4.56 -2.59
C ASN A 133 0.59 5.02 -4.02
N GLN A 134 -0.25 5.93 -4.50
CA GLN A 134 -0.15 6.51 -5.83
C GLN A 134 0.48 7.92 -5.74
N LEU A 135 1.17 8.32 -6.80
CA LEU A 135 1.57 9.71 -6.97
C LEU A 135 0.37 10.57 -7.38
N ARG A 136 0.31 11.77 -6.82
CA ARG A 136 -0.63 12.85 -7.16
C ARG A 136 0.18 14.12 -7.38
N GLU A 137 -0.36 15.08 -8.10
CA GLU A 137 0.25 16.40 -8.26
C GLU A 137 -0.43 17.42 -7.35
N LYS A 138 0.35 18.30 -6.74
CA LYS A 138 -0.17 19.45 -6.01
C LYS A 138 -0.39 20.62 -6.96
N ILE A 139 -1.64 21.06 -7.04
CA ILE A 139 -2.01 22.28 -7.75
C ILE A 139 -1.37 23.49 -7.04
N GLY A 140 -0.79 24.42 -7.81
CA GLY A 140 -0.27 25.69 -7.30
C GLY A 140 1.16 25.65 -6.76
N VAL A 141 1.94 24.59 -7.01
CA VAL A 141 3.37 24.54 -6.68
C VAL A 141 4.19 25.04 -7.86
N PHE A 142 4.76 26.25 -7.73
CA PHE A 142 5.61 26.87 -8.76
C PHE A 142 7.12 26.64 -8.53
N PHE A 143 7.50 26.09 -7.37
CA PHE A 143 8.90 25.81 -7.02
C PHE A 143 9.04 24.49 -6.26
N GLY A 144 10.03 23.67 -6.61
CA GLY A 144 10.22 22.32 -6.06
C GLY A 144 9.41 21.24 -6.79
N SER A 145 9.41 20.01 -6.26
CA SER A 145 8.65 18.91 -6.85
C SER A 145 7.15 19.05 -6.55
N PRO A 146 6.27 19.00 -7.58
CA PRO A 146 4.82 19.04 -7.38
C PRO A 146 4.26 17.69 -6.89
N GLU A 147 5.07 16.63 -6.91
CA GLU A 147 4.63 15.28 -6.58
C GLU A 147 4.28 15.12 -5.09
N THR A 148 3.17 14.43 -4.85
CA THR A 148 2.69 14.08 -3.52
C THR A 148 2.02 12.71 -3.50
N THR A 149 1.61 12.26 -2.32
CA THR A 149 0.98 10.96 -2.13
C THR A 149 -0.38 11.14 -1.46
N ALA A 150 -1.31 10.22 -1.69
CA ALA A 150 -2.65 10.26 -1.08
C ALA A 150 -2.60 9.99 0.44
N GLY A 151 -3.71 10.24 1.15
CA GLY A 151 -3.81 9.98 2.60
C GLY A 151 -3.16 11.03 3.51
N GLY A 152 -2.82 12.20 3.00
CA GLY A 152 -2.24 13.30 3.78
C GLY A 152 -0.78 13.08 4.17
N LYS A 153 -0.34 13.71 5.27
CA LYS A 153 1.07 13.68 5.71
C LYS A 153 1.39 12.57 6.72
N ALA A 154 0.39 12.00 7.40
CA ALA A 154 0.60 11.09 8.52
C ALA A 154 1.47 9.89 8.14
N LEU A 155 1.14 9.19 7.05
CA LEU A 155 1.89 8.03 6.58
C LEU A 155 3.38 8.33 6.37
N LYS A 156 3.70 9.52 5.85
CA LYS A 156 5.10 9.96 5.66
C LYS A 156 5.88 10.02 6.96
N PHE A 157 5.24 10.36 8.07
CA PHE A 157 5.89 10.43 9.39
C PHE A 157 5.99 9.05 10.05
N TYR A 158 4.91 8.29 10.02
CA TYR A 158 4.80 6.95 10.63
C TYR A 158 5.61 5.88 9.90
N ALA A 159 5.79 5.97 8.58
CA ALA A 159 6.59 5.02 7.83
C ALA A 159 8.06 5.02 8.30
N SER A 160 8.60 3.85 8.63
CA SER A 160 10.02 3.67 8.95
C SER A 160 10.87 3.66 7.68
N VAL A 161 10.35 3.06 6.62
CA VAL A 161 10.95 3.02 5.29
C VAL A 161 9.95 3.55 4.27
N ARG A 162 10.42 4.36 3.32
CA ARG A 162 9.62 4.81 2.17
C ARG A 162 10.39 4.53 0.87
N LEU A 163 9.71 3.92 -0.09
CA LEU A 163 10.25 3.50 -1.37
C LEU A 163 9.53 4.23 -2.51
N ASP A 164 10.31 4.94 -3.34
CA ASP A 164 9.85 5.52 -4.61
C ASP A 164 10.24 4.56 -5.74
N ILE A 165 9.24 3.89 -6.31
CA ILE A 165 9.40 2.87 -7.35
C ILE A 165 8.96 3.43 -8.71
N ARG A 166 9.86 3.38 -9.70
CA ARG A 166 9.61 3.89 -11.06
C ARG A 166 10.08 2.91 -12.13
N ARG A 167 9.27 2.74 -13.17
CA ARG A 167 9.71 2.12 -14.43
C ARG A 167 10.70 3.06 -15.13
N ILE A 168 11.84 2.51 -15.52
CA ILE A 168 12.91 3.25 -16.23
C ILE A 168 12.88 2.94 -17.73
N GLU A 169 12.74 1.67 -18.08
CA GLU A 169 12.73 1.22 -19.48
C GLU A 169 11.87 -0.04 -19.63
N THR A 170 11.34 -0.24 -20.83
CA THR A 170 10.68 -1.50 -21.21
C THR A 170 11.73 -2.46 -21.73
N LEU A 171 11.77 -3.67 -21.17
CA LEU A 171 12.63 -4.75 -21.64
C LEU A 171 11.96 -5.43 -22.84
N LYS A 172 12.72 -5.66 -23.90
CA LYS A 172 12.24 -6.28 -25.13
C LYS A 172 13.04 -7.53 -25.46
N ASP A 173 12.35 -8.53 -25.99
CA ASP A 173 12.94 -9.66 -26.69
C ASP A 173 12.53 -9.56 -28.16
N GLY A 174 13.48 -9.17 -29.02
CA GLY A 174 13.17 -8.75 -30.39
C GLY A 174 12.18 -7.56 -30.42
N THR A 175 10.98 -7.79 -30.94
CA THR A 175 9.90 -6.79 -31.00
C THR A 175 8.98 -6.80 -29.79
N ASP A 176 9.00 -7.89 -29.01
CA ASP A 176 7.99 -8.14 -27.99
C ASP A 176 8.40 -7.53 -26.65
N ALA A 177 7.47 -6.81 -26.02
CA ALA A 177 7.68 -6.26 -24.69
C ALA A 177 7.53 -7.36 -23.65
N VAL A 178 8.65 -7.78 -23.05
CA VAL A 178 8.69 -8.92 -22.11
C VAL A 178 8.74 -8.50 -20.64
N GLY A 179 9.02 -7.23 -20.35
CA GLY A 179 9.06 -6.76 -18.98
C GLY A 179 9.42 -5.29 -18.82
N ASN A 180 9.67 -4.88 -17.58
CA ASN A 180 10.04 -3.52 -17.23
C ASN A 180 11.29 -3.53 -16.35
N ARG A 181 12.28 -2.71 -16.69
CA ARG A 181 13.35 -2.40 -15.74
C ARG A 181 12.86 -1.31 -14.80
N THR A 182 12.96 -1.59 -13.52
CA THR A 182 12.42 -0.74 -12.47
C THR A 182 13.54 -0.28 -11.54
N ARG A 183 13.47 0.97 -11.09
CA ARG A 183 14.34 1.55 -10.07
C ARG A 183 13.52 1.80 -8.82
N VAL A 184 14.05 1.37 -7.67
CA VAL A 184 13.48 1.67 -6.36
C VAL A 184 14.47 2.55 -5.61
N LYS A 185 14.04 3.75 -5.22
CA LYS A 185 14.81 4.67 -4.39
C LYS A 185 14.29 4.62 -2.97
N VAL A 186 15.17 4.38 -2.00
CA VAL A 186 14.84 4.55 -0.58
C VAL A 186 14.86 6.05 -0.26
N VAL A 187 13.68 6.66 -0.13
CA VAL A 187 13.55 8.11 0.14
C VAL A 187 13.46 8.44 1.63
N LYS A 188 13.23 7.42 2.46
CA LYS A 188 13.26 7.52 3.92
C LYS A 188 13.72 6.17 4.47
N ASN A 189 14.60 6.21 5.45
CA ASN A 189 15.03 5.04 6.21
C ASN A 189 15.28 5.45 7.67
N LYS A 190 14.73 4.70 8.63
CA LYS A 190 14.96 4.85 10.08
C LYS A 190 15.69 3.64 10.69
N MET A 191 16.04 2.65 9.87
CA MET A 191 16.49 1.33 10.33
C MET A 191 17.96 1.05 10.02
N ALA A 192 18.64 1.96 9.33
CA ALA A 192 20.04 1.84 8.90
C ALA A 192 20.87 2.98 9.46
#